data_AF-A0A3C1DI25-F1
#
_entry.id   AF-A0A3C1DI25-F1
#
_cell.length_a   1.000
_cell.length_b   1.000
_cell.length_c   1.000
_cell.angle_alpha   90.00
_cell.angle_beta   90.00
_cell.angle_gamma   90.00
#
_symmetry.space_group_name_H-M   'P 1'
#
loop_
_entity.id
_entity.type
_entity.pdbx_description
1 polymer ?
#
loop_
_entity_poly.entity_id
_entity_poly.type
_entity_poly.pdbx_seq_one_letter_code
_entity_poly.pdbx_strand_id
1 'polypeptide(L)'
;MSRAIVGFIYLAVSSGVVGQVPLSQLKTLGDSALAVAAEPALGHFGFVLISIAALLSTASAVNATLFGSANVAYQIAKNGGMPPAFDKQLWGKDVEGLFITAGLVIIFVLVFPLSAVASMGSAGFLLVYAAVNLGHLRIRSQTGAKAWPLYTGVILCVVLFIFLFGYMLIQERLSAVAMVATFLISWLVELWWRGRTHRSFKQLLDEVDHRKGVAASGT
;
A
#
# COMPACT_ATOMS: atom_id res chain seq x y z
N MET A 1 -18.30 6.99 1.05
CA MET A 1 -19.29 5.94 1.36
C MET A 1 -18.64 4.60 1.69
N SER A 2 -17.74 4.06 0.84
CA SER A 2 -17.07 2.76 1.09
C SER A 2 -16.34 2.64 2.43
N ARG A 3 -15.58 3.66 2.86
CA ARG A 3 -14.82 3.64 4.12
C ARG A 3 -15.69 3.44 5.37
N ALA A 4 -16.87 4.04 5.41
CA ALA A 4 -17.78 3.92 6.55
C ALA A 4 -18.38 2.50 6.64
N ILE A 5 -18.71 1.91 5.48
CA ILE A 5 -19.20 0.53 5.40
C ILE A 5 -18.17 -0.44 5.95
N VAL A 6 -16.91 -0.34 5.49
CA VAL A 6 -15.82 -1.20 5.99
C VAL A 6 -15.60 -1.00 7.49
N GLY A 7 -15.59 0.25 7.97
CA GLY A 7 -15.45 0.55 9.39
C GLY A 7 -16.55 -0.09 10.25
N PHE A 8 -17.80 0.00 9.81
CA PHE A 8 -18.93 -0.64 10.50
C PHE A 8 -18.78 -2.17 10.52
N ILE A 9 -18.46 -2.79 9.37
CA ILE A 9 -18.27 -4.24 9.29
C ILE A 9 -17.15 -4.68 10.23
N TYR A 10 -16.03 -3.97 10.28
CA TYR A 10 -14.90 -4.31 11.14
C TYR A 10 -15.29 -4.27 12.62
N LEU A 11 -16.03 -3.25 13.05
CA LEU A 11 -16.51 -3.14 14.43
C LEU A 11 -17.52 -4.25 14.77
N ALA A 12 -18.46 -4.53 13.88
CA ALA A 12 -19.46 -5.58 14.07
C ALA A 12 -18.84 -6.97 14.17
N VAL A 13 -17.93 -7.31 13.25
CA VAL A 13 -17.25 -8.60 13.22
C VAL A 13 -16.32 -8.76 14.42
N SER A 14 -15.52 -7.73 14.75
CA SER A 14 -14.62 -7.77 15.92
C SER A 14 -15.40 -8.00 17.22
N SER A 15 -16.53 -7.30 17.39
CA SER A 15 -17.40 -7.49 18.56
C SER A 15 -17.98 -8.91 18.63
N GLY A 16 -18.39 -9.47 17.49
CA GLY A 16 -18.87 -10.86 17.41
C GLY A 16 -17.80 -11.89 17.75
N VAL A 17 -16.57 -11.72 17.26
CA VAL A 17 -15.45 -12.64 17.53
C VAL A 17 -15.04 -12.58 18.99
N VAL A 18 -14.84 -11.38 19.55
CA VAL A 18 -14.44 -11.19 20.96
C VAL A 18 -15.55 -11.65 21.92
N GLY A 19 -16.82 -11.56 21.51
CA GLY A 19 -17.95 -12.03 22.30
C GLY A 19 -18.08 -13.56 22.38
N GLN A 20 -17.53 -14.30 21.41
CA GLN A 20 -17.69 -15.75 21.31
C GLN A 20 -16.43 -16.56 21.58
N VAL A 21 -15.22 -15.98 21.41
CA VAL A 21 -13.95 -16.69 21.60
C VAL A 21 -13.13 -16.05 22.73
N PRO A 22 -12.69 -16.83 23.74
CA PRO A 22 -11.83 -16.32 24.80
C PRO A 22 -10.54 -15.68 24.27
N LEU A 23 -10.14 -14.54 24.86
CA LEU A 23 -8.94 -13.79 24.45
C LEU A 23 -7.65 -14.63 24.45
N SER A 24 -7.54 -15.61 25.35
CA SER A 24 -6.42 -16.54 25.42
C SER A 24 -6.33 -17.42 24.17
N GLN A 25 -7.46 -17.86 23.62
CA GLN A 25 -7.52 -18.67 22.42
C GLN A 25 -7.32 -17.85 21.14
N LEU A 26 -7.79 -16.60 21.10
CA LEU A 26 -7.62 -15.72 19.94
C LEU A 26 -6.15 -15.55 19.53
N LYS A 27 -5.23 -15.45 20.50
CA LYS A 27 -3.79 -15.36 20.22
C LYS A 27 -3.24 -16.62 19.54
N THR A 28 -3.76 -17.80 19.91
CA THR A 28 -3.33 -19.08 19.35
C THR A 28 -3.94 -19.31 17.97
N LEU A 29 -5.17 -18.87 17.77
CA LEU A 29 -5.89 -19.02 16.50
C LEU A 29 -5.36 -18.07 15.41
N GLY A 30 -4.88 -16.88 15.78
CA GLY A 30 -4.32 -15.92 14.83
C GLY A 30 -5.29 -15.63 13.68
N ASP A 31 -4.88 -15.94 12.46
CA ASP A 31 -5.64 -15.65 11.24
C ASP A 31 -6.89 -16.53 11.07
N SER A 32 -6.99 -17.67 11.75
CA SER A 32 -8.17 -18.55 11.68
C SER A 32 -9.25 -18.20 12.71
N ALA A 33 -9.03 -17.17 13.53
CA ALA A 33 -9.93 -16.80 14.63
C ALA A 33 -11.37 -16.54 14.18
N LEU A 34 -11.56 -15.91 13.02
CA LEU A 34 -12.89 -15.61 12.49
C LEU A 34 -13.65 -16.87 12.08
N ALA A 35 -12.98 -17.83 11.44
CA ALA A 35 -13.60 -19.09 11.03
C ALA A 35 -14.00 -19.93 12.24
N VAL A 36 -13.14 -19.98 13.25
CA VAL A 36 -13.42 -20.70 14.51
C VAL A 36 -14.53 -20.01 15.31
N ALA A 37 -14.58 -18.67 15.32
CA ALA A 37 -15.66 -17.93 15.97
C ALA A 37 -17.05 -18.17 15.35
N ALA A 38 -17.12 -18.68 14.11
CA ALA A 38 -18.38 -19.04 13.48
C ALA A 38 -18.91 -20.41 13.90
N GLU A 39 -18.05 -21.29 14.42
CA GLU A 39 -18.40 -22.66 14.76
C GLU A 39 -19.44 -22.78 15.89
N PRO A 40 -19.41 -21.98 16.99
CA PRO A 40 -20.43 -22.05 18.03
C PRO A 40 -21.85 -21.71 17.54
N ALA A 41 -21.97 -20.85 16.52
CA ALA A 41 -23.26 -20.39 16.01
C ALA A 41 -23.78 -21.20 14.82
N LEU A 42 -22.88 -21.69 13.95
CA LEU A 42 -23.21 -22.29 12.65
C LEU A 42 -22.61 -23.69 12.46
N GLY A 43 -21.93 -24.24 13.47
CA GLY A 43 -21.23 -25.52 13.41
C GLY A 43 -20.10 -25.56 12.37
N HIS A 44 -19.71 -26.77 11.97
CA HIS A 44 -18.66 -26.99 10.96
C HIS A 44 -18.98 -26.33 9.61
N PHE A 45 -20.26 -26.23 9.26
CA PHE A 45 -20.69 -25.53 8.05
C PHE A 45 -20.27 -24.05 8.06
N GLY A 46 -20.45 -23.36 9.18
CA GLY A 46 -20.00 -21.97 9.35
C GLY A 46 -18.49 -21.81 9.23
N PHE A 47 -17.73 -22.71 9.86
CA PHE A 47 -16.28 -22.73 9.75
C PHE A 47 -15.81 -22.85 8.29
N VAL A 48 -16.36 -23.81 7.53
CA VAL A 48 -16.01 -24.03 6.12
C VAL A 48 -16.41 -22.84 5.26
N LEU A 49 -17.63 -22.32 5.45
CA LEU A 49 -18.15 -21.20 4.67
C LEU A 49 -17.30 -19.93 4.86
N ILE A 50 -16.95 -19.58 6.10
CA ILE A 50 -16.08 -18.44 6.41
C ILE A 50 -14.67 -18.66 5.87
N SER A 51 -14.15 -19.89 5.95
CA SER A 51 -12.81 -20.21 5.40
C SER A 51 -12.76 -20.02 3.88
N ILE A 52 -13.75 -20.55 3.15
CA ILE A 52 -13.84 -20.36 1.69
C ILE A 52 -14.01 -18.88 1.34
N ALA A 53 -14.88 -18.16 2.05
CA ALA A 53 -15.09 -16.74 1.84
C ALA A 53 -13.80 -15.93 2.09
N ALA A 54 -13.02 -16.26 3.13
CA ALA A 54 -11.75 -15.63 3.43
C ALA A 54 -10.69 -15.87 2.33
N LEU A 55 -10.61 -17.09 1.80
CA LEU A 55 -9.70 -17.43 0.70
C LEU A 55 -10.05 -16.68 -0.58
N LEU A 56 -11.34 -16.68 -0.98
CA LEU A 56 -11.80 -15.96 -2.17
C LEU A 56 -11.63 -14.45 -2.03
N SER A 57 -11.92 -13.90 -0.84
CA SER A 57 -11.72 -12.48 -0.54
C SER A 57 -10.25 -12.08 -0.63
N THR A 58 -9.36 -12.85 -0.01
CA THR A 58 -7.90 -12.62 -0.07
C THR A 58 -7.38 -12.72 -1.50
N ALA A 59 -7.79 -13.74 -2.26
CA ALA A 59 -7.40 -13.90 -3.66
C ALA A 59 -7.84 -12.70 -4.52
N SER A 60 -9.08 -12.23 -4.35
CA SER A 60 -9.60 -11.06 -5.04
C SER A 60 -8.84 -9.78 -4.68
N ALA A 61 -8.56 -9.57 -3.38
CA ALA A 61 -7.80 -8.41 -2.90
C ALA A 61 -6.38 -8.38 -3.47
N VAL A 62 -5.66 -9.52 -3.41
CA VAL A 62 -4.31 -9.65 -3.99
C VAL A 62 -4.34 -9.38 -5.49
N ASN A 63 -5.31 -9.96 -6.20
CA ASN A 63 -5.47 -9.77 -7.64
C ASN A 63 -5.71 -8.29 -8.01
N ALA A 64 -6.59 -7.61 -7.26
CA ALA A 64 -6.87 -6.19 -7.45
C ALA A 64 -5.64 -5.30 -7.16
N THR A 65 -4.86 -5.62 -6.12
CA THR A 65 -3.64 -4.89 -5.79
C THR A 65 -2.54 -5.11 -6.83
N LEU A 66 -2.33 -6.33 -7.30
CA LEU A 66 -1.32 -6.65 -8.32
C LEU A 66 -1.61 -5.92 -9.63
N PHE A 67 -2.82 -6.03 -10.17
CA PHE A 67 -3.16 -5.35 -11.42
C PHE A 67 -3.30 -3.83 -11.25
N GLY A 68 -3.79 -3.36 -10.10
CA GLY A 68 -3.86 -1.94 -9.79
C GLY A 68 -2.48 -1.28 -9.73
N SER A 69 -1.51 -1.92 -9.06
CA SER A 69 -0.14 -1.43 -8.97
C SER A 69 0.60 -1.47 -10.31
N ALA A 70 0.43 -2.55 -11.08
CA ALA A 70 0.97 -2.65 -12.45
C ALA A 70 0.45 -1.52 -13.35
N ASN A 71 -0.86 -1.23 -13.29
CA ASN A 71 -1.44 -0.13 -14.07
C ASN A 71 -0.91 1.25 -13.64
N VAL A 72 -0.73 1.49 -12.34
CA VAL A 72 -0.12 2.75 -11.86
C VAL A 72 1.34 2.86 -12.33
N ALA A 73 2.12 1.79 -12.23
CA ALA A 73 3.51 1.75 -12.70
C ALA A 73 3.59 2.04 -14.21
N TYR A 74 2.72 1.42 -15.02
CA TYR A 74 2.60 1.67 -16.45
C TYR A 74 2.32 3.15 -16.76
N GLN A 75 1.37 3.77 -16.05
CA GLN A 75 1.07 5.19 -16.25
C GLN A 75 2.24 6.10 -15.86
N ILE A 76 3.02 5.74 -14.83
CA ILE A 76 4.24 6.47 -14.47
C ILE A 76 5.29 6.32 -15.58
N ALA A 77 5.52 5.10 -16.08
CA ALA A 77 6.49 4.84 -17.15
C ALA A 77 6.14 5.57 -18.46
N LYS A 78 4.87 5.48 -18.90
CA LYS A 78 4.35 6.15 -20.10
C LYS A 78 4.48 7.68 -20.02
N ASN A 79 4.35 8.26 -18.83
CA ASN A 79 4.53 9.69 -18.61
C ASN A 79 6.01 10.10 -18.40
N GLY A 80 6.96 9.23 -18.76
CA GLY A 80 8.39 9.52 -18.72
C GLY A 80 9.06 9.29 -17.36
N GLY A 81 8.36 8.65 -16.41
CA GLY A 81 8.81 8.44 -15.04
C GLY A 81 9.73 7.22 -14.80
N MET A 82 9.96 6.36 -15.80
CA MET A 82 10.76 5.12 -15.64
C MET A 82 11.61 4.77 -16.89
N PRO A 83 12.57 3.82 -16.80
CA PRO A 83 13.40 3.36 -17.91
C PRO A 83 12.63 2.86 -19.14
N PRO A 84 13.15 3.02 -20.38
CA PRO A 84 12.56 2.43 -21.59
C PRO A 84 12.47 0.89 -21.55
N ALA A 85 13.24 0.24 -20.68
CA ALA A 85 13.13 -1.20 -20.46
C ALA A 85 11.81 -1.60 -19.76
N PHE A 86 11.22 -0.70 -18.96
CA PHE A 86 9.87 -0.85 -18.40
C PHE A 86 8.76 -0.37 -19.35
N ASP A 87 9.14 0.17 -20.52
CA ASP A 87 8.23 0.54 -21.61
C ASP A 87 8.04 -0.63 -22.62
N LYS A 88 8.83 -1.71 -22.46
CA LYS A 88 8.74 -2.91 -23.29
C LYS A 88 7.60 -3.79 -22.83
N GLN A 89 6.46 -3.64 -23.50
CA GLN A 89 5.31 -4.51 -23.33
C GLN A 89 5.60 -5.92 -23.90
N LEU A 90 5.48 -6.94 -23.06
CA LEU A 90 5.28 -8.32 -23.52
C LEU A 90 3.76 -8.53 -23.65
N TRP A 91 3.23 -8.54 -24.88
CA TRP A 91 1.78 -8.67 -25.18
C TRP A 91 0.88 -7.50 -24.72
N GLY A 92 1.29 -6.25 -24.89
CA GLY A 92 0.42 -5.10 -24.58
C GLY A 92 0.10 -4.93 -23.09
N LYS A 93 0.79 -5.68 -22.21
CA LYS A 93 0.69 -5.68 -20.75
C LYS A 93 2.09 -5.87 -20.15
N ASP A 94 2.36 -5.27 -19.01
CA ASP A 94 3.65 -5.39 -18.31
C ASP A 94 3.72 -6.70 -17.52
N VAL A 95 3.74 -7.83 -18.22
CA VAL A 95 3.69 -9.18 -17.63
C VAL A 95 4.96 -9.49 -16.82
N GLU A 96 6.13 -8.98 -17.25
CA GLU A 96 7.40 -9.22 -16.55
C GLU A 96 7.46 -8.55 -15.17
N GLY A 97 7.02 -7.29 -15.07
CA GLY A 97 6.95 -6.56 -13.80
C GLY A 97 6.00 -7.21 -12.79
N LEU A 98 4.91 -7.81 -13.27
CA LEU A 98 3.98 -8.57 -12.45
C LEU A 98 4.65 -9.80 -11.81
N PHE A 99 5.37 -10.61 -12.60
CA PHE A 99 6.07 -11.78 -12.08
C PHE A 99 7.19 -11.42 -11.10
N ILE A 100 7.94 -10.34 -11.38
CA ILE A 100 8.98 -9.83 -10.46
C ILE A 100 8.34 -9.40 -9.14
N THR A 101 7.25 -8.64 -9.20
CA THR A 101 6.53 -8.17 -8.00
C THR A 101 5.95 -9.33 -7.20
N ALA A 102 5.33 -10.30 -7.87
CA ALA A 102 4.80 -11.50 -7.21
C ALA A 102 5.91 -12.33 -6.55
N GLY A 103 7.05 -12.52 -7.24
CA GLY A 103 8.21 -13.22 -6.69
C GLY A 103 8.78 -12.52 -5.46
N LEU A 104 8.91 -11.19 -5.49
CA LEU A 104 9.34 -10.39 -4.34
C LEU A 104 8.38 -10.52 -3.16
N VAL A 105 7.06 -10.47 -3.40
CA VAL A 105 6.05 -10.65 -2.35
C VAL A 105 6.16 -12.04 -1.72
N ILE A 106 6.33 -13.09 -2.52
CA ILE A 106 6.51 -14.47 -2.01
C ILE A 106 7.77 -14.55 -1.14
N ILE A 107 8.90 -14.00 -1.59
CA ILE A 107 10.14 -13.97 -0.79
C ILE A 107 9.91 -13.24 0.54
N PHE A 108 9.25 -12.08 0.51
CA PHE A 108 8.96 -11.32 1.73
C PHE A 108 8.10 -12.09 2.73
N VAL A 109 7.04 -12.75 2.26
CA VAL A 109 6.14 -13.53 3.15
C VAL A 109 6.82 -14.79 3.69
N LEU A 110 7.79 -15.36 2.97
CA LEU A 110 8.57 -16.52 3.45
C LEU A 110 9.66 -16.13 4.46
N VAL A 111 10.20 -14.92 4.39
CA VAL A 111 11.29 -14.45 5.26
C VAL A 111 10.78 -13.76 6.52
N PHE A 112 9.66 -13.04 6.43
CA PHE A 112 9.14 -12.20 7.51
C PHE A 112 7.80 -12.72 8.04
N PRO A 113 7.54 -12.62 9.36
CA PRO A 113 6.23 -12.92 9.90
C PRO A 113 5.16 -11.95 9.36
N LEU A 114 3.91 -12.39 9.27
CA LEU A 114 2.82 -11.59 8.71
C LEU A 114 2.63 -10.24 9.43
N SER A 115 2.82 -10.22 10.76
CA SER A 115 2.79 -9.00 11.58
C SER A 115 3.84 -7.97 11.14
N ALA A 116 5.04 -8.43 10.81
CA ALA A 116 6.12 -7.60 10.31
C ALA A 116 5.79 -7.02 8.93
N VAL A 117 5.33 -7.87 8.01
CA VAL A 117 4.93 -7.44 6.65
C VAL A 117 3.81 -6.40 6.74
N ALA A 118 2.80 -6.63 7.59
CA ALA A 118 1.71 -5.69 7.82
C ALA A 118 2.19 -4.36 8.42
N SER A 119 3.16 -4.40 9.33
CA SER A 119 3.74 -3.20 9.96
C SER A 119 4.55 -2.37 8.95
N MET A 120 5.38 -3.03 8.14
CA MET A 120 6.15 -2.38 7.07
C MET A 120 5.24 -1.74 6.02
N GLY A 121 4.20 -2.46 5.58
CA GLY A 121 3.19 -1.95 4.65
C GLY A 121 2.46 -0.73 5.23
N SER A 122 2.03 -0.81 6.49
CA SER A 122 1.36 0.29 7.20
C SER A 122 2.25 1.53 7.33
N ALA A 123 3.51 1.34 7.70
CA ALA A 123 4.50 2.41 7.78
C ALA A 123 4.73 3.07 6.41
N GLY A 124 4.84 2.27 5.34
CA GLY A 124 4.92 2.77 3.97
C GLY A 124 3.69 3.60 3.57
N PHE A 125 2.49 3.12 3.85
CA PHE A 125 1.25 3.85 3.55
C PHE A 125 1.15 5.17 4.33
N LEU A 126 1.60 5.22 5.60
CA LEU A 126 1.64 6.46 6.38
C LEU A 126 2.54 7.52 5.72
N LEU A 127 3.71 7.11 5.21
CA LEU A 127 4.60 8.03 4.48
C LEU A 127 3.97 8.51 3.17
N VAL A 128 3.34 7.60 2.40
CA VAL A 128 2.64 7.97 1.17
C VAL A 128 1.50 8.94 1.47
N TYR A 129 0.70 8.70 2.52
CA TYR A 129 -0.38 9.62 2.91
C TYR A 129 0.15 10.96 3.40
N ALA A 130 1.25 11.01 4.14
CA ALA A 130 1.91 12.25 4.50
C ALA A 130 2.36 13.04 3.26
N ALA A 131 2.99 12.37 2.30
CA ALA A 131 3.44 12.98 1.05
C ALA A 131 2.27 13.49 0.20
N VAL A 132 1.17 12.74 0.10
CA VAL A 132 -0.04 13.15 -0.61
C VAL A 132 -0.68 14.38 0.04
N ASN A 133 -0.82 14.41 1.37
CA ASN A 133 -1.36 15.57 2.07
C ASN A 133 -0.46 16.81 1.91
N LEU A 134 0.87 16.63 1.95
CA LEU A 134 1.82 17.71 1.72
C LEU A 134 1.77 18.22 0.28
N GLY A 135 1.66 17.31 -0.70
CA GLY A 135 1.43 17.66 -2.10
C GLY A 135 0.13 18.44 -2.29
N HIS A 136 -0.94 18.02 -1.62
CA HIS A 136 -2.23 18.73 -1.65
C HIS A 136 -2.14 20.12 -1.02
N LEU A 137 -1.39 20.29 0.07
CA LEU A 137 -1.11 21.62 0.64
C LEU A 137 -0.44 22.56 -0.36
N ARG A 138 0.46 22.04 -1.21
CA ARG A 138 1.16 22.84 -2.22
C ARG A 138 0.23 23.33 -3.34
N ILE A 139 -0.74 22.51 -3.75
CA ILE A 139 -1.72 22.85 -4.79
C ILE A 139 -3.06 23.36 -4.23
N ARG A 140 -3.14 23.63 -2.92
CA ARG A 140 -4.40 23.95 -2.23
C ARG A 140 -5.14 25.15 -2.83
N SER A 141 -4.40 26.11 -3.40
CA SER A 141 -4.96 27.29 -4.06
C SER A 141 -5.77 26.93 -5.31
N GLN A 142 -5.43 25.83 -5.98
CA GLN A 142 -6.14 25.32 -7.16
C GLN A 142 -7.35 24.46 -6.77
N THR A 143 -7.31 23.81 -5.61
CA THR A 143 -8.38 22.88 -5.18
C THR A 143 -9.39 23.50 -4.21
N GLY A 144 -9.16 24.74 -3.73
CA GLY A 144 -10.00 25.38 -2.70
C GLY A 144 -10.00 24.64 -1.35
N ALA A 145 -8.98 23.83 -1.07
CA ALA A 145 -8.97 22.96 0.12
C ALA A 145 -8.67 23.77 1.39
N LYS A 146 -9.38 23.45 2.47
CA LYS A 146 -9.09 24.00 3.81
C LYS A 146 -7.74 23.45 4.29
N ALA A 147 -6.87 24.35 4.78
CA ALA A 147 -5.52 23.96 5.16
C ALA A 147 -5.46 23.10 6.43
N TRP A 148 -6.37 23.34 7.38
CA TRP A 148 -6.37 22.65 8.69
C TRP A 148 -6.42 21.11 8.58
N PRO A 149 -7.40 20.49 7.88
CA PRO A 149 -7.45 19.03 7.73
C PRO A 149 -6.18 18.43 7.13
N LEU A 150 -5.54 19.14 6.20
CA LEU A 150 -4.33 18.67 5.53
C LEU A 150 -3.12 18.72 6.46
N TYR A 151 -2.95 19.81 7.23
CA TYR A 151 -1.91 19.88 8.24
C TYR A 151 -2.08 18.80 9.31
N THR A 152 -3.31 18.62 9.81
CA THR A 152 -3.59 17.55 10.78
C THR A 152 -3.32 16.17 10.18
N GLY A 153 -3.61 15.96 8.90
CA GLY A 153 -3.32 14.71 8.19
C GLY A 153 -1.82 14.43 8.12
N VAL A 154 -1.00 15.41 7.72
CA VAL A 154 0.47 15.27 7.69
C VAL A 154 1.00 14.97 9.09
N ILE A 155 0.62 15.77 10.09
CA ILE A 155 1.11 15.61 11.47
C ILE A 155 0.75 14.23 11.99
N LEU A 156 -0.51 13.81 11.85
CA LEU A 156 -0.97 12.51 12.34
C LEU A 156 -0.24 11.36 11.65
N CYS A 157 -0.05 11.42 10.33
CA CYS A 157 0.67 10.38 9.59
C CYS A 157 2.13 10.28 10.06
N VAL A 158 2.82 11.41 10.24
CA VAL A 158 4.21 11.45 10.70
C VAL A 158 4.34 10.95 12.13
N VAL A 159 3.47 11.39 13.04
CA VAL A 159 3.46 10.93 14.43
C VAL A 159 3.22 9.43 14.49
N LEU A 160 2.17 8.92 13.82
CA LEU A 160 1.89 7.48 13.80
C LEU A 160 3.02 6.67 13.17
N PHE A 161 3.68 7.21 12.13
CA PHE A 161 4.86 6.58 11.55
C PHE A 161 6.00 6.48 12.57
N ILE A 162 6.30 7.55 13.31
CA ILE A 162 7.34 7.54 14.34
C ILE A 162 7.02 6.51 15.42
N PHE A 163 5.77 6.46 15.90
CA PHE A 163 5.34 5.47 16.89
C PHE A 163 5.46 4.03 16.36
N LEU A 164 4.96 3.77 15.15
CA LEU A 164 5.00 2.44 14.54
C LEU A 164 6.45 2.01 14.24
N PHE A 165 7.27 2.93 13.75
CA PHE A 165 8.68 2.67 13.50
C PHE A 165 9.46 2.41 14.79
N GLY A 166 9.19 3.19 15.85
CA GLY A 166 9.74 2.94 17.19
C GLY A 166 9.33 1.56 17.72
N TYR A 167 8.08 1.16 17.54
CA TYR A 167 7.61 -0.19 17.88
C TYR A 167 8.38 -1.26 17.10
N MET A 168 8.55 -1.10 15.78
CA MET A 168 9.33 -2.04 14.97
C MET A 168 10.80 -2.11 15.39
N LEU A 169 11.43 -1.01 15.79
CA LEU A 169 12.82 -1.03 16.27
C LEU A 169 13.01 -1.86 17.54
N ILE A 170 12.01 -1.87 18.43
CA ILE A 170 12.09 -2.55 19.72
C ILE A 170 11.66 -4.02 19.58
N GLN A 171 10.55 -4.28 18.91
CA GLN A 171 9.94 -5.62 18.88
C GLN A 171 10.33 -6.44 17.64
N GLU A 172 10.58 -5.79 16.51
CA GLU A 172 10.69 -6.44 15.20
C GLU A 172 11.88 -5.87 14.41
N ARG A 173 13.07 -5.85 15.03
CA ARG A 173 14.24 -5.11 14.54
C ARG A 173 14.64 -5.46 13.11
N LEU A 174 14.49 -6.73 12.72
CA LEU A 174 14.77 -7.19 11.36
C LEU A 174 13.87 -6.47 10.34
N SER A 175 12.59 -6.30 10.65
CA SER A 175 11.58 -5.64 9.82
C SER A 175 11.85 -4.14 9.68
N ALA A 176 12.28 -3.49 10.76
CA ALA A 176 12.70 -2.08 10.72
C ALA A 176 13.92 -1.90 9.79
N VAL A 177 14.94 -2.76 9.92
CA VAL A 177 16.13 -2.74 9.05
C VAL A 177 15.75 -3.02 7.60
N ALA A 178 14.89 -4.02 7.35
CA ALA A 178 14.42 -4.37 6.02
C ALA A 178 13.65 -3.21 5.36
N MET A 179 12.82 -2.48 6.12
CA MET A 179 12.12 -1.30 5.61
C MET A 179 13.10 -0.19 5.23
N VAL A 180 14.06 0.12 6.11
CA VAL A 180 15.09 1.13 5.82
C VAL A 180 15.92 0.71 4.61
N ALA A 181 16.35 -0.55 4.54
CA ALA A 181 17.07 -1.10 3.40
C ALA A 181 16.25 -0.99 2.11
N THR A 182 14.95 -1.28 2.15
CA THR A 182 14.06 -1.15 0.99
C THR A 182 13.99 0.29 0.50
N PHE A 183 13.85 1.26 1.40
CA PHE A 183 13.86 2.68 1.03
C PHE A 183 15.22 3.15 0.52
N LEU A 184 16.31 2.70 1.12
CA LEU A 184 17.66 3.01 0.67
C LEU A 184 17.94 2.42 -0.72
N ILE A 185 17.57 1.16 -0.96
CA ILE A 185 17.71 0.52 -2.28
C ILE A 185 16.88 1.29 -3.32
N SER A 186 15.62 1.61 -3.00
CA SER A 186 14.76 2.41 -3.89
C SER A 186 15.40 3.76 -4.23
N TRP A 187 15.93 4.46 -3.23
CA TRP A 187 16.62 5.74 -3.41
C TRP A 187 17.90 5.59 -4.26
N LEU A 188 18.70 4.55 -4.02
CA LEU A 188 19.94 4.29 -4.76
C LEU A 188 19.65 3.95 -6.22
N VAL A 189 18.62 3.15 -6.48
CA VAL A 189 18.16 2.83 -7.84
C VAL A 189 17.73 4.11 -8.57
N GLU A 190 16.97 4.98 -7.90
CA GLU A 190 16.54 6.27 -8.45
C GLU A 190 17.75 7.19 -8.77
N LEU A 191 18.72 7.30 -7.86
CA LEU A 191 19.93 8.10 -8.07
C LEU A 191 20.77 7.57 -9.23
N TRP A 192 21.00 6.26 -9.25
CA TRP A 192 21.74 5.59 -10.32
C TRP A 192 21.07 5.82 -11.68
N TRP A 193 19.74 5.75 -11.70
CA TRP A 193 18.96 6.00 -12.90
C TRP A 193 19.07 7.45 -13.37
N ARG A 194 18.91 8.43 -12.46
CA ARG A 194 19.05 9.86 -12.76
C ARG A 194 20.44 10.19 -13.30
N GLY A 195 21.48 9.58 -12.73
CA GLY A 195 22.86 9.74 -13.19
C GLY A 195 23.09 9.22 -14.60
N ARG A 196 22.38 8.16 -15.02
CA ARG A 196 22.45 7.58 -16.38
C ARG A 196 21.63 8.34 -17.41
N THR A 197 20.53 8.99 -17.02
CA THR A 197 19.59 9.62 -17.97
C THR A 197 19.67 11.14 -18.06
N HIS A 198 20.50 11.83 -17.26
CA HIS A 198 20.59 13.31 -17.21
C HIS A 198 19.23 14.03 -17.06
N ARG A 199 18.17 13.33 -16.67
CA ARG A 199 16.82 13.89 -16.50
C ARG A 199 16.75 14.61 -15.16
N SER A 200 16.68 15.94 -15.22
CA SER A 200 16.40 16.79 -14.06
C SER A 200 14.90 16.83 -13.80
N PHE A 201 14.49 16.79 -12.52
CA PHE A 201 13.08 16.97 -12.11
C PHE A 201 12.46 18.27 -12.66
N LYS A 202 13.31 19.27 -12.97
CA LYS A 202 12.92 20.54 -13.58
C LYS A 202 12.44 20.38 -15.03
N GLN A 203 13.13 19.54 -15.82
CA GLN A 203 12.77 19.27 -17.22
C GLN A 203 11.44 18.52 -17.34
N LEU A 204 11.15 17.59 -16.42
CA LEU A 204 9.87 16.88 -16.38
C LEU A 204 8.69 17.80 -16.03
N LEU A 205 8.88 18.74 -15.11
CA LEU A 205 7.86 19.75 -14.79
C LEU A 205 7.64 20.70 -15.97
N ASP A 206 8.72 21.18 -16.59
CA ASP A 206 8.63 22.08 -17.75
C ASP A 206 7.95 21.40 -18.94
N GLU A 207 8.22 20.11 -19.20
CA GLU A 207 7.62 19.35 -20.30
C GLU A 207 6.14 19.01 -20.06
N VAL A 208 5.74 18.76 -18.80
CA VAL A 208 4.34 18.57 -18.41
C VAL A 208 3.55 19.88 -18.50
N ASP A 209 4.13 21.00 -18.06
CA ASP A 209 3.50 22.32 -18.18
C ASP A 209 3.40 22.77 -19.64
N HIS A 210 4.41 22.48 -20.48
CA HIS A 210 4.35 22.77 -21.92
C HIS A 210 3.22 22.01 -22.63
N ARG A 211 3.00 20.73 -22.28
CA ARG A 211 1.91 19.92 -22.84
C ARG A 211 0.53 20.39 -22.39
N LYS A 212 0.39 20.82 -21.12
CA LYS A 212 -0.86 21.42 -20.63
C LYS A 212 -1.16 22.76 -21.29
N GLY A 213 -0.14 23.58 -21.55
CA GLY A 213 -0.27 24.84 -22.28
C GLY A 213 -0.76 24.66 -23.73
N VAL A 214 -0.20 23.68 -24.45
CA VAL A 214 -0.61 23.37 -25.84
C VAL A 214 -2.02 22.80 -25.92
N ALA A 215 -2.43 21.98 -24.94
CA ALA A 215 -3.80 21.45 -24.87
C ALA A 215 -4.84 22.52 -24.53
N ALA A 216 -4.45 23.58 -23.81
CA ALA A 216 -5.33 24.70 -23.45
C ALA A 216 -5.41 25.79 -24.53
N SER A 217 -4.43 25.89 -25.43
CA SER A 217 -4.42 26.87 -26.53
C SER A 217 -5.01 26.35 -27.85
N GLY A 218 -5.44 25.08 -27.89
CA GLY A 218 -5.98 24.41 -29.07
C GLY A 218 -7.51 24.34 -29.14
N THR A 219 -8.22 25.12 -28.30
CA THR A 219 -9.68 25.29 -28.33
C THR A 219 -10.05 26.71 -28.68
#